data_AF-A0A1Q7R9S2-F1
#
_entry.id   AF-A0A1Q7R9S2-F1
#
_cell.length_a   1.000
_cell.length_b   1.000
_cell.length_c   1.000
_cell.angle_alpha   90.00
_cell.angle_beta   90.00
_cell.angle_gamma   90.00
#
_symmetry.space_group_name_H-M   'P 1'
#
loop_
_entity.id
_entity.type
_entity.pdbx_description
1 polymer ?
#
loop_
_entity_poly.entity_id
_entity_poly.type
_entity_poly.pdbx_seq_one_letter_code
_entity_poly.pdbx_strand_id
1 'polypeptide(L)'
;MHLRIIETRLKPTAELNPRTADDYYQRGVAMMNLGRWDEAREALGKARKLGPKVDYIIYAMAALDCLTGEAESAMENLKLAIQLRPENRFHARNDDDFAFLQEDPRFTELLYPEKDGTAG
;
A
#
# COMPACT_ATOMS: atom_id res chain seq x y z
N MET A 1 40.80 -30.00 -5.68
CA MET A 1 40.11 -30.18 -4.38
C MET A 1 39.07 -29.06 -4.27
N HIS A 2 37.81 -29.39 -4.02
CA HIS A 2 36.64 -28.56 -4.33
C HIS A 2 36.55 -27.26 -3.50
N LEU A 3 36.28 -26.13 -4.18
CA LEU A 3 35.77 -24.91 -3.57
C LEU A 3 34.37 -25.21 -3.02
N ARG A 4 34.20 -25.19 -1.70
CA ARG A 4 32.88 -25.24 -1.07
C ARG A 4 32.17 -23.95 -1.39
N ILE A 5 31.23 -24.05 -2.32
CA ILE A 5 30.10 -23.15 -2.48
C ILE A 5 29.49 -22.95 -1.09
N ILE A 6 29.71 -21.79 -0.48
CA ILE A 6 28.85 -21.30 0.59
C ILE A 6 27.62 -20.76 -0.13
N GLU A 7 26.81 -21.68 -0.65
CA GLU A 7 25.38 -21.47 -0.74
C GLU A 7 24.95 -21.33 0.71
N THR A 8 24.95 -20.09 1.18
CA THR A 8 24.25 -19.70 2.40
C THR A 8 22.84 -20.18 2.21
N ARG A 9 22.59 -21.37 2.75
CA ARG A 9 21.35 -22.12 2.83
C ARG A 9 20.15 -21.20 2.71
N LEU A 10 19.78 -20.88 1.46
CA LEU A 10 18.46 -20.42 1.14
C LEU A 10 17.64 -21.67 1.38
N LYS A 11 17.21 -21.86 2.63
CA LYS A 11 16.10 -22.78 2.90
C LYS A 11 15.06 -22.35 1.88
N PRO A 12 14.59 -23.25 0.99
CA PRO A 12 13.44 -22.91 0.17
C PRO A 12 12.40 -22.46 1.19
N THR A 13 12.10 -21.16 1.22
CA THR A 13 11.11 -20.61 2.11
C THR A 13 9.87 -21.37 1.70
N ALA A 14 9.52 -22.34 2.55
CA ALA A 14 8.46 -23.30 2.35
C ALA A 14 7.34 -22.57 1.65
N GLU A 15 6.93 -23.06 0.48
CA GLU A 15 5.83 -22.56 -0.32
C GLU A 15 4.86 -21.76 0.55
N LEU A 16 5.07 -20.45 0.64
CA LEU A 16 4.16 -19.55 1.32
C LEU A 16 3.02 -19.40 0.33
N ASN A 17 2.24 -20.47 0.16
CA ASN A 17 0.95 -20.42 -0.47
C ASN A 17 0.17 -19.41 0.35
N PRO A 18 0.00 -18.15 -0.13
CA PRO A 18 -0.61 -17.13 0.68
C PRO A 18 -2.07 -17.55 0.86
N ARG A 19 -2.51 -17.70 2.10
CA ARG A 19 -3.84 -18.25 2.44
C ARG A 19 -4.75 -17.20 3.04
N THR A 20 -4.18 -16.16 3.63
CA THR A 20 -4.90 -15.09 4.30
C THR A 20 -4.78 -13.77 3.55
N ALA A 21 -5.65 -12.82 3.86
CA ALA A 21 -5.55 -11.46 3.34
C ALA A 21 -4.18 -10.84 3.69
N ASP A 22 -3.71 -11.07 4.92
CA ASP A 22 -2.41 -10.62 5.41
C ASP A 22 -1.23 -11.19 4.63
N ASP A 23 -1.23 -12.49 4.31
CA ASP A 23 -0.13 -13.08 3.53
C ASP A 23 0.00 -12.43 2.16
N TYR A 24 -1.14 -12.19 1.49
CA TYR A 24 -1.18 -11.51 0.20
C TYR A 24 -0.82 -10.02 0.32
N TYR A 25 -1.21 -9.36 1.40
CA TYR A 25 -0.80 -7.99 1.69
C TYR A 25 0.72 -7.87 1.86
N GLN A 26 1.33 -8.72 2.69
CA GLN A 26 2.77 -8.73 2.91
C GLN A 26 3.54 -9.00 1.61
N ARG A 27 3.03 -9.92 0.78
CA ARG A 27 3.57 -10.14 -0.57
C ARG A 27 3.43 -8.91 -1.46
N GLY A 28 2.29 -8.24 -1.44
CA GLY A 28 2.04 -7.01 -2.21
C GLY A 28 3.03 -5.90 -1.86
N VAL A 29 3.18 -5.61 -0.57
CA VAL A 29 4.14 -4.62 -0.06
C VAL A 29 5.58 -5.01 -0.43
N ALA A 30 5.95 -6.28 -0.29
CA ALA A 30 7.28 -6.74 -0.70
C ALA A 30 7.53 -6.52 -2.20
N MET A 31 6.51 -6.72 -3.06
CA MET A 31 6.64 -6.47 -4.49
C MET A 31 6.70 -4.97 -4.83
N MET A 32 5.98 -4.12 -4.10
CA MET A 32 6.09 -2.65 -4.21
C MET A 32 7.52 -2.18 -3.93
N ASN A 33 8.10 -2.66 -2.82
CA ASN A 33 9.48 -2.33 -2.45
C ASN A 33 10.53 -2.81 -3.47
N LEU A 34 10.19 -3.83 -4.28
CA LEU A 34 11.02 -4.32 -5.37
C LEU A 34 10.74 -3.64 -6.72
N GLY A 35 9.80 -2.69 -6.77
CA GLY A 35 9.36 -2.03 -8.01
C GLY A 35 8.58 -2.94 -8.97
N ARG A 36 8.09 -4.08 -8.49
CA ARG A 36 7.35 -5.07 -9.29
C ARG A 36 5.85 -4.79 -9.21
N TRP A 37 5.43 -3.72 -9.88
CA TRP A 37 4.09 -3.13 -9.75
C TRP A 37 2.94 -4.08 -10.12
N ASP A 38 3.08 -4.83 -11.22
CA ASP A 38 2.03 -5.77 -11.66
C ASP A 38 1.81 -6.90 -10.64
N GLU A 39 2.89 -7.41 -10.05
CA GLU A 39 2.81 -8.45 -9.04
C GLU A 39 2.31 -7.93 -7.70
N ALA A 40 2.65 -6.69 -7.36
CA ALA A 40 2.05 -6.00 -6.22
C ALA A 40 0.53 -5.88 -6.41
N ARG A 41 0.08 -5.47 -7.60
CA ARG A 41 -1.33 -5.32 -7.95
C ARG A 41 -2.07 -6.64 -7.86
N GLU A 42 -1.49 -7.72 -8.38
CA GLU A 42 -2.08 -9.07 -8.27
C GLU A 42 -2.21 -9.51 -6.81
N ALA A 43 -1.15 -9.35 -6.01
CA ALA A 43 -1.13 -9.76 -4.61
C ALA A 43 -2.11 -8.94 -3.77
N LEU A 44 -2.08 -7.61 -3.87
CA LEU A 44 -3.02 -6.74 -3.17
C LEU A 44 -4.47 -6.96 -3.64
N GLY A 45 -4.70 -7.26 -4.92
CA GLY A 45 -6.02 -7.62 -5.43
C GLY A 45 -6.56 -8.91 -4.80
N LYS A 46 -5.71 -9.92 -4.56
CA LYS A 46 -6.09 -11.13 -3.81
C LYS A 46 -6.33 -10.82 -2.34
N ALA A 47 -5.48 -10.01 -1.72
CA ALA A 47 -5.64 -9.54 -0.35
C ALA A 47 -7.00 -8.84 -0.15
N ARG A 48 -7.35 -7.95 -1.09
CA ARG A 48 -8.61 -7.20 -1.13
C ARG A 48 -9.84 -8.10 -1.25
N LYS A 49 -9.77 -9.16 -2.05
CA LYS A 49 -10.86 -10.15 -2.18
C LYS A 49 -11.11 -10.90 -0.87
N LEU A 50 -10.05 -11.26 -0.14
CA LEU A 50 -10.16 -11.94 1.15
C LEU A 50 -10.53 -10.99 2.29
N GLY A 51 -10.10 -9.73 2.21
CA GLY A 51 -10.33 -8.66 3.19
C GLY A 51 -10.96 -7.41 2.57
N PRO A 52 -12.25 -7.43 2.19
CA PRO A 52 -12.90 -6.34 1.45
C PRO A 52 -13.17 -5.08 2.28
N LYS A 53 -12.83 -5.04 3.57
CA LYS A 53 -12.95 -3.85 4.43
C LYS A 53 -11.76 -3.67 5.35
N VAL A 54 -10.61 -4.21 4.95
CA VAL A 54 -9.36 -4.07 5.69
C VAL A 54 -8.65 -2.81 5.22
N ASP A 55 -8.51 -1.84 6.11
CA ASP A 55 -8.08 -0.49 5.77
C ASP A 55 -6.63 -0.43 5.27
N TYR A 56 -5.69 -1.13 5.92
CA TYR A 56 -4.27 -1.14 5.51
C TYR A 56 -4.05 -1.81 4.15
N ILE A 57 -4.93 -2.74 3.74
CA ILE A 57 -4.89 -3.34 2.39
C ILE A 57 -5.32 -2.31 1.35
N ILE A 58 -6.39 -1.57 1.62
CA ILE A 58 -6.86 -0.49 0.74
C ILE A 58 -5.83 0.64 0.67
N TYR A 59 -5.21 0.96 1.80
CA TYR A 59 -4.15 1.96 1.88
C TYR A 59 -2.95 1.58 1.01
N ALA A 60 -2.47 0.34 1.08
CA ALA A 60 -1.40 -0.13 0.20
C ALA A 60 -1.80 -0.14 -1.28
N MET A 61 -3.08 -0.40 -1.60
CA MET A 61 -3.57 -0.23 -2.97
C MET A 61 -3.54 1.23 -3.41
N ALA A 62 -3.91 2.18 -2.54
CA ALA A 62 -3.81 3.61 -2.83
C ALA A 62 -2.36 4.05 -3.09
N ALA A 63 -1.42 3.57 -2.27
CA ALA A 63 0.00 3.82 -2.43
C ALA A 63 0.51 3.24 -3.77
N LEU A 64 0.16 1.99 -4.08
CA LEU A 64 0.50 1.38 -5.37
C LEU A 64 -0.08 2.15 -6.57
N ASP A 65 -1.35 2.54 -6.50
CA ASP A 65 -2.00 3.31 -7.56
C ASP A 65 -1.25 4.63 -7.78
N CYS A 66 -0.89 5.33 -6.71
CA CYS A 66 -0.11 6.56 -6.76
C CYS A 66 1.27 6.33 -7.41
N LEU A 67 2.03 5.32 -6.96
CA LEU A 67 3.34 4.96 -7.51
C LEU A 67 3.27 4.57 -9.00
N THR A 68 2.13 4.07 -9.47
CA THR A 68 1.91 3.71 -10.89
C THR A 68 1.26 4.82 -11.73
N GLY A 69 1.01 6.00 -11.14
CA GLY A 69 0.44 7.16 -11.84
C GLY A 69 -1.09 7.17 -11.95
N GLU A 70 -1.78 6.24 -11.29
CA GLU A 70 -3.25 6.11 -11.28
C GLU A 70 -3.86 7.01 -10.18
N ALA A 71 -3.71 8.32 -10.34
CA ALA A 71 -4.03 9.31 -9.29
C ALA A 71 -5.48 9.27 -8.79
N GLU A 72 -6.45 9.08 -9.69
CA GLU A 72 -7.88 9.01 -9.29
C GLU A 72 -8.16 7.76 -8.44
N SER A 73 -7.65 6.59 -8.84
CA SER A 73 -7.80 5.36 -8.06
C SER A 73 -7.07 5.45 -6.71
N ALA A 74 -5.90 6.08 -6.69
CA ALA A 74 -5.17 6.34 -5.46
C ALA A 74 -5.99 7.20 -4.49
N MET A 75 -6.60 8.29 -4.97
CA MET A 75 -7.45 9.17 -4.17
C MET A 75 -8.68 8.45 -3.62
N GLU A 76 -9.37 7.67 -4.46
CA GLU A 76 -10.55 6.90 -4.06
C GLU A 76 -10.22 5.86 -2.99
N ASN A 77 -9.15 5.09 -3.20
CA ASN A 77 -8.71 4.08 -2.24
C ASN A 77 -8.24 4.73 -0.93
N LEU A 78 -7.46 5.82 -0.99
CA LEU A 78 -7.01 6.52 0.21
C LEU A 78 -8.19 7.09 1.00
N LYS A 79 -9.17 7.70 0.32
CA LYS A 79 -10.40 8.18 0.96
C LYS A 79 -11.15 7.06 1.67
N LEU A 80 -11.28 5.90 1.03
CA LEU A 80 -11.92 4.73 1.64
C LEU A 80 -11.13 4.20 2.84
N ALA A 81 -9.79 4.14 2.76
CA ALA A 81 -8.94 3.73 3.87
C ALA A 81 -9.08 4.68 5.08
N ILE A 82 -9.16 5.99 4.85
CA ILE A 82 -9.40 7.00 5.89
C ILE A 82 -10.81 6.89 6.49
N GLN A 83 -11.82 6.58 5.67
CA GLN A 83 -13.18 6.34 6.18
C GLN A 83 -13.28 5.12 7.10
N LEU A 84 -12.50 4.07 6.82
CA LEU A 84 -12.43 2.86 7.67
C LEU A 84 -11.60 3.07 8.93
N ARG A 85 -10.48 3.81 8.81
CA ARG A 85 -9.58 4.18 9.90
C ARG A 85 -9.10 5.62 9.71
N PRO A 86 -9.64 6.59 10.47
CA PRO A 86 -9.21 7.98 10.36
C PRO A 86 -7.71 8.20 10.60
N GLU A 87 -7.05 7.29 11.31
CA GLU A 87 -5.61 7.33 11.60
C GLU A 87 -4.75 7.26 10.32
N ASN A 88 -5.27 6.66 9.25
CA ASN A 88 -4.61 6.60 7.93
C ASN A 88 -4.28 7.98 7.36
N ARG A 89 -4.99 9.01 7.80
CA ARG A 89 -4.66 10.40 7.49
C ARG A 89 -3.27 10.78 7.98
N PHE A 90 -2.90 10.40 9.21
CA PHE A 90 -1.59 10.74 9.76
C PHE A 90 -0.47 9.97 9.09
N HIS A 91 -0.75 8.72 8.68
CA HIS A 91 0.18 7.92 7.89
C HIS A 91 0.42 8.58 6.52
N ALA A 92 -0.65 8.89 5.77
CA ALA A 92 -0.54 9.48 4.42
C ALA A 92 0.14 10.86 4.37
N ARG A 93 0.09 11.64 5.47
CA ARG A 93 0.82 12.92 5.55
C ARG A 93 2.34 12.77 5.48
N ASN A 94 2.87 11.63 5.92
CA ASN A 94 4.31 11.38 6.06
C ASN A 94 4.80 10.26 5.15
N ASP A 95 3.97 9.81 4.21
CA ASP A 95 4.26 8.68 3.33
C ASP A 95 4.65 9.20 1.94
N ASP A 96 5.91 8.95 1.56
CA ASP A 96 6.50 9.40 0.30
C ASP A 96 5.88 8.68 -0.91
N ASP A 97 5.19 7.54 -0.72
CA ASP A 97 4.49 6.86 -1.80
C ASP A 97 3.38 7.74 -2.40
N PHE A 98 2.88 8.72 -1.65
CA PHE A 98 1.89 9.70 -2.10
C PHE A 98 2.50 10.99 -2.68
N ALA A 99 3.81 11.05 -2.92
CA ALA A 99 4.48 12.25 -3.44
C ALA A 99 3.81 12.82 -4.69
N PHE A 100 3.31 11.95 -5.59
CA PHE A 100 2.63 12.37 -6.82
C PHE A 100 1.27 13.05 -6.57
N LEU A 101 0.64 12.80 -5.42
CA LEU A 101 -0.62 13.45 -5.03
C LEU A 101 -0.42 14.73 -4.21
N GLN A 102 0.79 15.02 -3.74
CA GLN A 102 1.05 16.19 -2.89
C GLN A 102 0.71 17.52 -3.58
N GLU A 103 0.81 17.57 -4.90
CA GLU A 103 0.46 18.76 -5.70
C GLU A 103 -1.05 18.88 -5.95
N ASP A 104 -1.85 17.83 -5.68
CA ASP A 104 -3.30 17.85 -5.85
C ASP A 104 -3.98 18.49 -4.62
N PRO A 105 -4.73 19.60 -4.78
CA PRO A 105 -5.45 20.23 -3.68
C PRO A 105 -6.44 19.29 -2.98
N ARG A 106 -7.03 18.33 -3.70
CA ARG A 106 -7.96 17.34 -3.15
C ARG A 106 -7.27 16.42 -2.14
N PHE A 107 -6.00 16.12 -2.36
CA PHE A 107 -5.19 15.31 -1.43
C PHE A 107 -4.99 16.07 -0.12
N THR A 108 -4.64 17.36 -0.22
CA THR A 108 -4.52 18.23 0.95
C THR A 108 -5.83 18.31 1.73
N GLU A 109 -6.96 18.52 1.06
CA GLU A 109 -8.28 18.57 1.71
C GLU A 109 -8.62 17.25 2.41
N LEU A 110 -8.37 16.11 1.75
CA LEU A 110 -8.58 14.78 2.32
C LEU A 110 -7.77 14.57 3.61
N LEU A 111 -6.54 15.10 3.62
CA LEU A 111 -5.64 15.00 4.76
C LEU A 111 -5.87 16.05 5.85
N TYR A 112 -6.55 17.16 5.57
CA TYR A 112 -6.75 18.28 6.50
C TYR A 112 -8.16 18.87 6.37
N PRO A 113 -9.22 18.13 6.77
CA PRO A 113 -10.60 18.57 6.58
C PRO A 113 -11.00 19.79 7.44
N GLU A 114 -10.21 20.17 8.45
CA GLU A 114 -10.53 21.25 9.39
C GLU A 114 -10.01 22.63 8.97
N LYS A 115 -9.56 22.83 7.71
CA LYS A 115 -9.20 24.18 7.24
C LYS A 115 -10.41 25.14 7.09
N ASP A 116 -11.64 24.66 7.26
CA ASP A 116 -12.83 25.49 7.46
C ASP A 116 -13.26 25.43 8.94
N GLY A 117 -12.81 26.36 9.78
CA GLY A 117 -13.43 26.49 11.10
C GLY A 117 -12.72 27.21 12.24
N THR A 118 -11.50 27.73 12.09
CA THR A 118 -10.94 28.66 13.10
C THR A 118 -10.67 30.03 12.50
N ALA A 119 -11.77 30.71 12.16
CA ALA A 119 -11.81 32.17 12.13
C ALA A 119 -12.83 32.60 13.19
N GLY A 120 -12.37 33.31 14.23
CA GLY A 120 -13.21 33.90 15.27
C GLY A 120 -12.78 33.55 16.68
#